data_AF-A0A7S0G4X3-F1
#
_entry.id   AF-A0A7S0G4X3-F1
#
_cell.length_a   1.000
_cell.length_b   1.000
_cell.length_c   1.000
_cell.angle_alpha   90.00
_cell.angle_beta   90.00
_cell.angle_gamma   90.00
#
_symmetry.space_group_name_H-M   'P 1'
#
loop_
_entity.id
_entity.type
_entity.pdbx_description
1 polymer ?
#
loop_
_entity_poly.entity_id
_entity_poly.type
_entity_poly.pdbx_seq_one_letter_code
_entity_poly.pdbx_strand_id
1 'polypeptide(L)'
;PLELDPEEMTPAAKSRPHLLASYSVSDAVCTYYLYMKYVHPFVFSLCTILPLNPDDVLRKGSGTLCELLLMSEAKEKLIVAPNKHEDGSIKHTPDGHMLENETYIGGHVEALQSGIF
;
A
#
# COMPACT_ATOMS: atom_id res chain seq x y z
N PRO A 1 -19.64 4.17 -11.61
CA PRO A 1 -20.57 4.04 -10.46
C PRO A 1 -21.60 5.16 -10.56
N LEU A 2 -22.73 5.07 -9.87
CA LEU A 2 -23.59 6.24 -9.71
C LEU A 2 -22.86 7.30 -8.89
N GLU A 3 -22.87 8.54 -9.32
CA GLU A 3 -22.23 9.65 -8.62
C GLU A 3 -23.30 10.57 -8.03
N LEU A 4 -23.09 11.00 -6.79
CA LEU A 4 -23.92 11.96 -6.07
C LEU A 4 -23.00 12.81 -5.20
N ASP A 5 -23.07 14.13 -5.34
CA ASP A 5 -22.25 15.03 -4.54
C ASP A 5 -22.55 14.83 -3.04
N PRO A 6 -21.52 14.74 -2.16
CA PRO A 6 -21.73 14.54 -0.73
C PRO A 6 -22.66 15.58 -0.09
N GLU A 7 -22.56 16.83 -0.52
CA GLU A 7 -23.40 17.95 -0.05
C GLU A 7 -24.88 17.78 -0.44
N GLU A 8 -25.18 17.02 -1.50
CA GLU A 8 -26.54 16.74 -1.94
C GLU A 8 -27.16 15.51 -1.25
N MET A 9 -26.38 14.66 -0.58
CA MET A 9 -26.87 13.41 0.00
C MET A 9 -27.97 13.65 1.06
N THR A 10 -27.74 14.61 1.96
CA THR A 10 -28.69 14.90 3.04
C THR A 10 -30.00 15.51 2.52
N PRO A 11 -29.99 16.52 1.63
CA PRO A 11 -31.21 16.97 0.95
C PRO A 11 -31.90 15.88 0.12
N ALA A 12 -31.15 15.03 -0.57
CA ALA A 12 -31.68 13.94 -1.40
C ALA A 12 -32.44 12.91 -0.57
N ALA A 13 -32.08 12.69 0.69
CA ALA A 13 -32.80 11.78 1.59
C ALA A 13 -34.30 12.14 1.73
N LYS A 14 -34.63 13.44 1.69
CA LYS A 14 -36.02 13.92 1.77
C LYS A 14 -36.65 14.13 0.40
N SER A 15 -35.91 14.72 -0.54
CA SER A 15 -36.42 15.17 -1.84
C SER A 15 -36.38 14.09 -2.93
N ARG A 16 -35.37 13.21 -2.91
CA ARG A 16 -35.09 12.21 -3.96
C ARG A 16 -34.56 10.90 -3.35
N PRO A 17 -35.31 10.21 -2.47
CA PRO A 17 -34.82 9.04 -1.74
C PRO A 17 -34.44 7.86 -2.66
N HIS A 18 -35.11 7.72 -3.81
CA HIS A 18 -34.78 6.70 -4.81
C HIS A 18 -33.36 6.87 -5.39
N LEU A 19 -32.92 8.11 -5.60
CA LEU A 19 -31.58 8.42 -6.09
C LEU A 19 -30.54 8.07 -5.02
N LEU A 20 -30.75 8.50 -3.78
CA LEU A 20 -29.84 8.20 -2.67
C LEU A 20 -29.73 6.68 -2.41
N ALA A 21 -30.85 5.96 -2.48
CA ALA A 21 -30.85 4.49 -2.36
C ALA A 21 -30.07 3.83 -3.51
N SER A 22 -30.27 4.30 -4.76
CA SER A 22 -29.54 3.80 -5.92
C SER A 22 -28.03 4.06 -5.81
N TYR A 23 -27.64 5.22 -5.27
CA TYR A 23 -26.24 5.57 -4.98
C TYR A 23 -25.65 4.61 -3.94
N SER A 24 -26.37 4.41 -2.82
CA SER A 24 -25.94 3.49 -1.76
C SER A 24 -25.76 2.05 -2.26
N VAL A 25 -26.68 1.54 -3.07
CA VAL A 25 -26.57 0.20 -3.68
C VAL A 25 -25.42 0.15 -4.68
N SER A 26 -25.23 1.20 -5.48
CA SER A 26 -24.10 1.31 -6.41
C SER A 26 -22.76 1.15 -5.67
N ASP A 27 -22.56 1.84 -4.53
CA ASP A 27 -21.34 1.74 -3.73
C ASP A 27 -21.15 0.34 -3.12
N ALA A 28 -22.22 -0.27 -2.61
CA ALA A 28 -22.16 -1.62 -2.07
C ALA A 28 -21.78 -2.65 -3.14
N VAL A 29 -22.38 -2.57 -4.34
CA VAL A 29 -22.08 -3.44 -5.47
C VAL A 29 -20.63 -3.25 -5.94
N CYS A 30 -20.19 -2.00 -6.09
CA CYS A 30 -18.82 -1.70 -6.48
C CYS A 30 -17.81 -2.24 -5.46
N THR A 31 -18.05 -2.01 -4.17
CA THR A 31 -17.18 -2.47 -3.08
C THR A 31 -17.10 -3.99 -3.05
N TYR A 32 -18.24 -4.68 -3.15
CA TYR A 32 -18.28 -6.14 -3.16
C TYR A 32 -17.48 -6.73 -4.33
N TYR A 33 -17.72 -6.25 -5.56
CA TYR A 33 -17.02 -6.80 -6.73
C TYR A 33 -15.55 -6.40 -6.78
N LEU A 34 -15.18 -5.20 -6.31
CA LEU A 34 -13.78 -4.80 -6.16
C LEU A 34 -13.06 -5.75 -5.20
N TYR A 35 -13.67 -6.02 -4.03
CA TYR A 35 -13.13 -6.96 -3.07
C TYR A 35 -13.01 -8.36 -3.66
N MET A 36 -14.10 -8.92 -4.19
CA MET A 36 -14.13 -10.30 -4.66
C MET A 36 -13.20 -10.56 -5.86
N LYS A 37 -13.06 -9.59 -6.77
CA LYS A 37 -12.24 -9.77 -7.98
C LYS A 37 -10.76 -9.49 -7.76
N TYR A 38 -10.42 -8.50 -6.94
CA TYR A 38 -9.04 -8.04 -6.81
C TYR A 38 -8.44 -8.35 -5.44
N VAL A 39 -9.12 -7.98 -4.36
CA VAL A 39 -8.55 -8.04 -3.00
C VAL A 39 -8.56 -9.47 -2.46
N HIS A 40 -9.69 -10.17 -2.59
CA HIS A 40 -9.89 -11.50 -2.01
C HIS A 40 -8.87 -12.53 -2.53
N PRO A 41 -8.76 -12.80 -3.85
CA PRO A 41 -7.76 -13.75 -4.34
C PRO A 41 -6.34 -13.31 -4.02
N PHE A 42 -6.04 -12.02 -4.07
CA PHE A 42 -4.70 -11.50 -3.80
C PHE A 42 -4.26 -11.74 -2.35
N VAL A 43 -5.06 -11.28 -1.37
CA VAL A 43 -4.74 -11.40 0.06
C VAL A 43 -4.65 -12.86 0.47
N PHE A 44 -5.62 -13.69 0.10
CA PHE A 44 -5.60 -15.10 0.48
C PHE A 44 -4.49 -15.89 -0.22
N SER A 45 -4.12 -15.53 -1.46
CA SER A 45 -2.94 -16.13 -2.11
C SER A 45 -1.66 -15.75 -1.36
N LEU A 46 -1.52 -14.51 -0.92
CA LEU A 46 -0.37 -14.09 -0.12
C LEU A 46 -0.31 -14.77 1.26
N CYS A 47 -1.45 -15.00 1.91
CA CYS A 47 -1.52 -15.78 3.16
C CYS A 47 -1.03 -17.23 3.02
N THR A 48 -0.91 -17.78 1.80
CA THR A 48 -0.36 -19.14 1.62
C THR A 48 1.14 -19.22 1.85
N ILE A 49 1.87 -18.11 1.66
CA ILE A 49 3.33 -18.02 1.80
C ILE A 49 3.75 -17.16 2.98
N LEU A 50 2.86 -16.29 3.48
CA LEU A 50 3.12 -15.43 4.63
C LEU A 50 2.54 -16.03 5.91
N PRO A 51 3.30 -16.05 7.02
CA PRO A 51 2.81 -16.53 8.31
C PRO A 51 1.96 -15.46 9.03
N LEU A 52 0.94 -14.93 8.35
CA LEU A 52 0.07 -13.85 8.83
C LEU A 52 -1.41 -14.12 8.52
N ASN A 53 -2.29 -13.55 9.34
CA ASN A 53 -3.72 -13.54 9.02
C ASN A 53 -4.02 -12.56 7.87
N PRO A 54 -5.18 -12.68 7.19
CA PRO A 54 -5.55 -11.81 6.07
C PRO A 54 -5.61 -10.31 6.40
N ASP A 55 -5.98 -9.93 7.63
CA ASP A 55 -6.07 -8.52 8.03
C ASP A 55 -4.66 -7.90 8.13
N ASP A 56 -3.70 -8.63 8.69
CA ASP A 56 -2.30 -8.23 8.76
C ASP A 56 -1.66 -8.14 7.37
N VAL A 57 -1.94 -9.09 6.47
CA VAL A 57 -1.45 -9.05 5.08
C VAL A 57 -2.00 -7.85 4.32
N LEU A 58 -3.26 -7.47 4.56
CA LEU A 58 -3.89 -6.33 3.91
C LEU A 58 -3.38 -4.97 4.46
N ARG A 59 -3.01 -4.91 5.74
CA ARG A 59 -2.70 -3.64 6.43
C ARG A 59 -1.22 -3.35 6.59
N LYS A 60 -0.36 -4.36 6.69
CA LYS A 60 1.08 -4.16 6.86
C LYS A 60 1.73 -3.67 5.56
N GLY A 61 2.74 -2.83 5.69
CA GLY A 61 3.52 -2.36 4.54
C GLY A 61 4.27 -3.51 3.85
N SER A 62 4.45 -3.40 2.53
CA SER A 62 5.13 -4.41 1.73
C SER A 62 6.54 -4.74 2.24
N GLY A 63 7.27 -3.77 2.78
CA GLY A 63 8.58 -3.99 3.41
C GLY A 63 8.52 -4.98 4.59
N THR A 64 7.49 -4.89 5.43
CA THR A 64 7.27 -5.85 6.53
C THR A 64 6.89 -7.23 6.00
N LEU A 65 6.11 -7.31 4.92
CA LEU A 65 5.78 -8.59 4.29
C LEU A 65 7.05 -9.26 3.72
N CYS A 66 7.91 -8.50 3.03
CA CYS A 66 9.20 -8.97 2.54
C CYS A 66 10.11 -9.45 3.68
N GLU A 67 10.16 -8.70 4.78
CA GLU A 67 10.92 -9.09 5.97
C GLU A 67 10.47 -10.45 6.51
N LEU A 68 9.15 -10.69 6.62
CA LEU A 68 8.63 -11.95 7.13
C LEU A 68 8.94 -13.14 6.20
N LEU A 69 8.92 -12.93 4.88
CA LEU A 69 9.38 -13.94 3.92
C LEU A 69 10.87 -14.27 4.14
N LEU A 70 11.72 -13.25 4.29
CA LEU A 70 13.15 -13.44 4.57
C LEU A 70 13.39 -14.14 5.91
N MET A 71 12.62 -13.80 6.95
CA MET A 71 12.70 -14.46 8.26
C MET A 71 12.28 -15.93 8.18
N SER A 72 11.26 -16.27 7.38
CA SER A 72 10.84 -17.65 7.15
C SER A 72 11.97 -18.47 6.51
N GLU A 73 12.57 -17.96 5.44
CA GLU A 73 13.69 -18.59 4.74
C GLU A 73 14.94 -18.73 5.62
N ALA A 74 15.26 -17.69 6.41
CA ALA A 74 16.38 -17.72 7.33
C ALA A 74 16.20 -18.80 8.41
N LYS A 75 14.98 -18.94 8.95
CA LYS A 75 14.64 -19.98 9.92
C LYS A 75 14.80 -21.38 9.34
N GLU A 76 14.31 -21.63 8.13
CA GLU A 76 14.43 -22.94 7.46
C GLU A 76 15.90 -23.32 7.20
N LYS A 77 16.74 -22.34 6.86
CA LYS A 77 18.17 -22.53 6.60
C LYS A 77 19.05 -22.43 7.84
N LEU A 78 18.46 -22.31 9.03
CA LEU A 78 19.17 -22.16 10.31
C LEU A 78 20.15 -20.96 10.32
N ILE A 79 19.78 -19.88 9.63
CA ILE A 79 20.52 -18.62 9.61
C ILE A 79 19.95 -17.72 10.70
N VAL A 80 20.83 -17.18 11.56
CA VAL A 80 20.44 -16.21 12.58
C VAL A 80 20.01 -14.90 11.91
N ALA A 81 18.75 -14.51 12.13
CA ALA A 81 18.27 -13.22 11.67
C ALA A 81 18.98 -12.08 12.44
N PRO A 82 19.52 -11.06 11.74
CA PRO A 82 20.13 -9.93 12.41
C PRO A 82 19.09 -9.13 13.20
N ASN A 83 19.57 -8.37 14.19
CA ASN A 83 18.74 -7.40 14.88
C ASN A 83 18.27 -6.31 13.91
N LYS A 84 17.20 -5.61 14.29
CA LYS A 84 16.70 -4.44 13.56
C LYS A 84 17.81 -3.40 13.44
N HIS A 85 17.87 -2.76 12.28
CA HIS A 85 18.79 -1.65 12.08
C HIS A 85 18.38 -0.48 12.98
N GLU A 86 19.36 0.09 13.67
CA GLU A 86 19.25 1.33 14.40
C GLU A 86 20.16 2.34 13.70
N ASP A 87 19.62 3.47 13.28
CA ASP A 87 20.44 4.53 12.67
C ASP A 87 21.46 5.01 13.70
N GLY A 88 22.75 4.90 13.33
CA GLY A 88 23.86 5.27 14.19
C GLY A 88 23.98 6.78 14.41
N SER A 89 24.96 7.17 15.23
CA SER A 89 25.32 8.56 15.51
C SER A 89 25.52 9.42 14.25
N ILE A 90 25.35 10.73 14.41
CA ILE A 90 25.58 11.78 13.40
C ILE A 90 26.81 11.46 12.55
N LYS A 91 26.58 11.30 11.25
CA LYS A 91 27.64 11.06 10.26
C LYS A 91 28.19 12.39 9.77
N HIS A 92 29.47 12.41 9.41
CA HIS A 92 30.12 13.55 8.78
C HIS A 92 30.59 13.17 7.38
N THR A 93 30.51 14.10 6.45
CA THR A 93 31.10 13.97 5.12
C THR A 93 32.63 14.00 5.21
N PRO A 94 33.37 13.52 4.18
CA PRO A 94 34.83 13.53 4.19
C PRO A 94 35.46 14.92 4.38
N ASP A 95 34.76 15.98 4.01
CA ASP A 95 35.12 17.40 4.18
C ASP A 95 34.64 18.00 5.51
N GLY A 96 34.06 17.19 6.41
CA GLY A 96 33.74 17.55 7.79
C GLY A 96 32.35 18.13 8.03
N HIS A 97 31.52 18.27 6.99
CA HIS A 97 30.14 18.73 7.14
C HIS A 97 29.26 17.65 7.76
N MET A 98 28.26 18.07 8.55
CA MET A 98 27.29 17.14 9.11
C MET A 98 26.39 16.59 8.01
N LEU A 99 26.22 15.28 7.97
CA LEU A 99 25.42 14.58 6.98
C LEU A 99 23.99 14.45 7.49
N GLU A 100 23.06 15.17 6.87
CA GLU A 100 21.64 15.16 7.24
C GLU A 100 20.93 13.89 6.73
N ASN A 101 21.17 13.50 5.47
CA ASN A 101 20.59 12.31 4.86
C ASN A 101 21.63 11.57 4.02
N GLU A 102 21.71 10.25 4.18
CA GLU A 102 22.57 9.38 3.37
C GLU A 102 21.71 8.59 2.40
N THR A 103 22.02 8.67 1.10
CA THR A 103 21.30 7.94 0.05
C THR A 103 22.24 7.60 -1.10
N TYR A 104 21.72 6.87 -2.08
CA TYR A 104 22.44 6.46 -3.29
C TYR A 104 21.80 7.09 -4.54
N ILE A 105 22.55 7.14 -5.64
CA ILE A 105 22.02 7.59 -6.93
C ILE A 105 20.96 6.58 -7.38
N GLY A 106 19.72 7.05 -7.51
CA GLY A 106 18.58 6.25 -7.93
C GLY A 106 18.52 6.01 -9.44
N GLY A 107 17.31 5.75 -9.95
CA GLY A 107 17.08 5.56 -11.38
C GLY A 107 17.31 6.85 -12.18
N HIS A 108 17.91 6.72 -13.36
CA HIS A 108 18.09 7.81 -14.31
C HIS A 108 16.83 8.01 -15.16
N VAL A 109 16.36 9.24 -15.31
CA VAL A 109 15.15 9.58 -16.07
C VAL A 109 15.45 10.73 -17.02
N GLU A 110 15.12 10.54 -18.31
CA GLU A 110 15.31 11.55 -19.34
C GLU A 110 14.01 11.81 -20.11
N ALA A 111 13.69 13.09 -20.30
CA ALA A 111 12.63 13.53 -21.20
C ALA A 111 13.28 14.03 -22.49
N LEU A 112 13.48 13.12 -23.44
CA LEU A 112 14.23 13.40 -24.68
C LEU A 112 13.51 14.39 -25.59
N GLN A 113 12.19 14.28 -25.68
CA GLN A 113 11.34 15.12 -26.51
C GLN A 113 9.95 15.27 -25.87
N SER A 114 9.36 16.44 -26.04
CA SER A 114 7.97 16.73 -25.64
C SER A 114 7.30 17.57 -26.73
N GLY A 115 6.00 17.38 -26.92
CA GLY A 115 5.25 18.01 -28.01
C GLY A 115 4.20 17.08 -28.61
N ILE A 116 3.49 17.58 -29.62
CA ILE A 116 2.60 16.76 -30.45
C ILE A 116 3.47 16.16 -31.55
N PHE A 117 3.59 14.83 -31.58
CA PHE A 117 4.31 14.06 -32.59
C PHE A 117 3.33 13.21 -33.39
#